data_AF-A0A382L888-F1
#
_entry.id   AF-A0A382L888-F1
#
_cell.length_a   1.000
_cell.length_b   1.000
_cell.length_c   1.000
_cell.angle_alpha   90.00
_cell.angle_beta   90.00
_cell.angle_gamma   90.00
#
_symmetry.space_group_name_H-M   'P 1'
#
loop_
_entity.id
_entity.type
_entity.pdbx_description
1 polymer ?
#
loop_
_entity_poly.entity_id
_entity_poly.type
_entity_poly.pdbx_seq_one_letter_code
_entity_poly.pdbx_strand_id
1 'polypeptide(L)'
;MIDIKITRPIIIVGKPGTNKTVKALNLLGDDPIVQYADEYDIEDNFSIPVDKGIIIQEAHYKPNTEKIVATLLQYKGQVVLTSDNQKDVPKKIYNLCKLKRAGSSNNSLISSRYGTANASDPINYEINIFEMLHDYVKNSDREEVLFKLKMNKPYDEQILAWLASNIHPNKIAYLDSKVKRKWSQDYFYELLAYAHHGKNQRVEIPSRRTYSKIPAICRRVGLKSNEEYLLEQLLEDEDFAEYVKKKVNNVERRTLKLSEKKRKKIPPKQKGLGAW
;
A
#
# COMPACT_ATOMS: atom_id res chain seq x y z
N MET A 1 -11.53 -1.89 53.03
CA MET A 1 -10.65 -2.48 52.01
C MET A 1 -10.55 -1.46 50.88
N ILE A 2 -9.39 -0.83 50.71
CA ILE A 2 -9.14 0.06 49.57
C ILE A 2 -8.90 -0.86 48.37
N ASP A 3 -9.78 -0.79 47.37
CA ASP A 3 -9.65 -1.52 46.11
C ASP A 3 -8.44 -0.95 45.34
N ILE A 4 -7.24 -1.47 45.62
CA ILE A 4 -6.03 -1.10 44.88
C ILE A 4 -6.10 -1.81 43.53
N LYS A 5 -6.64 -1.14 42.52
CA LYS A 5 -6.58 -1.60 41.13
C LYS A 5 -5.12 -1.56 40.67
N ILE A 6 -4.45 -2.70 40.64
CA ILE A 6 -3.11 -2.84 40.07
C ILE A 6 -3.20 -2.58 38.56
N THR A 7 -2.83 -1.38 38.15
CA THR A 7 -2.80 -1.00 36.74
C THR A 7 -1.53 -1.52 36.07
N ARG A 8 -1.69 -2.43 35.11
CA ARG A 8 -0.57 -2.98 34.38
C ARG A 8 0.16 -1.88 33.58
N PRO A 9 1.50 -1.84 33.58
CA PRO A 9 2.27 -0.88 32.78
C PRO A 9 1.92 -0.98 31.30
N ILE A 10 2.07 0.13 30.57
CA ILE A 10 1.73 0.22 29.14
C ILE A 10 3.01 0.50 28.35
N ILE A 11 3.21 -0.20 27.23
CA ILE A 11 4.26 0.14 26.26
C ILE A 11 3.63 0.65 24.96
N ILE A 12 4.02 1.84 24.54
CA ILE A 12 3.58 2.47 23.29
C ILE A 12 4.68 2.30 22.24
N VAL A 13 4.37 1.54 21.19
CA VAL A 13 5.29 1.27 20.08
C VAL A 13 4.84 2.00 18.82
N GLY A 14 5.80 2.63 18.13
CA GLY A 14 5.58 3.28 16.84
C GLY A 14 6.83 3.96 16.31
N LYS A 15 6.91 4.17 15.00
CA LYS A 15 8.04 4.86 14.35
C LYS A 15 8.26 6.27 14.95
N PRO A 16 9.48 6.84 14.80
CA PRO A 16 9.72 8.25 15.11
C PRO A 16 8.64 9.16 14.51
N GLY A 17 8.20 10.18 15.25
CA GLY A 17 7.18 11.13 14.79
C GLY A 17 5.71 10.70 14.95
N THR A 18 5.43 9.52 15.51
CA THR A 18 4.05 9.00 15.71
C THR A 18 3.37 9.45 17.01
N ASN A 19 3.78 10.58 17.60
CA ASN A 19 3.19 11.16 18.83
C ASN A 19 3.14 10.22 20.05
N LYS A 20 4.15 9.35 20.20
CA LYS A 20 4.23 8.41 21.34
C LYS A 20 4.24 9.11 22.70
N THR A 21 5.05 10.16 22.80
CA THR A 21 5.18 10.98 24.01
C THR A 21 3.88 11.68 24.35
N VAL A 22 3.22 12.30 23.37
CA VAL A 22 1.90 12.94 23.55
C VAL A 22 0.86 11.92 24.01
N LYS A 23 0.83 10.71 23.43
CA LYS A 23 -0.07 9.65 23.89
C LYS A 23 0.26 9.15 25.29
N ALA A 24 1.54 9.11 25.67
CA ALA A 24 1.96 8.74 27.01
C ALA A 24 1.50 9.79 28.04
N LEU A 25 1.68 11.08 27.72
CA LEU A 25 1.20 12.20 28.55
C LEU A 25 -0.31 12.15 28.73
N ASN A 26 -1.08 11.96 27.66
CA ASN A 26 -2.54 11.84 27.73
C ASN A 26 -3.04 10.66 28.58
N LEU A 27 -2.21 9.62 28.79
CA LEU A 27 -2.56 8.48 29.64
C LEU A 27 -2.26 8.71 31.11
N LEU A 28 -1.33 9.61 31.44
CA LEU A 28 -0.87 9.85 32.80
C LEU A 28 -1.39 11.15 33.41
N GLY A 29 -1.89 12.09 32.59
CA GLY A 29 -2.39 13.36 33.06
C GLY A 29 -1.26 14.37 33.32
N ASP A 30 -1.48 15.24 34.30
CA ASP A 30 -0.60 16.37 34.58
C ASP A 30 0.62 15.94 35.43
N ASP A 31 1.81 16.42 35.05
CA ASP A 31 3.10 16.27 35.74
C ASP A 31 3.62 14.83 35.99
N PRO A 32 3.79 14.00 34.94
CA PRO A 32 4.47 12.72 35.07
C PRO A 32 5.99 12.89 35.18
N ILE A 33 6.64 11.98 35.91
CA ILE A 33 8.09 11.85 35.95
C ILE A 33 8.55 11.29 34.61
N VAL A 34 9.35 12.04 33.86
CA VAL A 34 9.85 11.62 32.54
C VAL A 34 11.33 11.32 32.62
N GLN A 35 11.72 10.09 32.26
CA GLN A 35 13.12 9.68 32.18
C GLN A 35 13.39 8.86 30.91
N TYR A 36 14.62 8.92 30.40
CA TYR A 36 15.08 8.03 29.34
C TYR A 36 15.40 6.64 29.91
N ALA A 37 15.20 5.60 29.11
CA ALA A 37 15.43 4.22 29.55
C ALA A 37 16.93 3.92 29.79
N ASP A 38 17.83 4.54 29.02
CA ASP A 38 19.29 4.39 29.14
C ASP A 38 19.83 5.08 30.41
N GLU A 39 19.22 6.22 30.78
CA GLU A 39 19.61 7.02 31.95
C GLU A 39 18.73 6.78 33.18
N TYR A 40 17.92 5.72 33.17
CA TYR A 40 16.92 5.49 34.21
C TYR A 40 17.57 5.26 35.58
N ASP A 41 17.27 6.13 36.55
CA ASP A 41 18.02 6.22 37.82
C ASP A 41 17.17 6.04 39.09
N ILE A 42 15.85 5.85 38.98
CA ILE A 42 14.97 5.71 40.15
C ILE A 42 15.30 4.43 40.93
N GLU A 43 15.75 4.60 42.17
CA GLU A 43 16.07 3.50 43.10
C GLU A 43 14.96 3.29 44.14
N ASP A 44 14.36 4.39 44.63
CA ASP A 44 13.27 4.33 45.62
C ASP A 44 11.90 4.56 44.97
N ASN A 45 11.28 3.46 44.56
CA ASN A 45 9.95 3.46 43.96
C ASN A 45 8.82 3.69 44.99
N PHE A 46 9.09 3.53 46.29
CA PHE A 46 8.06 3.64 47.33
C PHE A 46 7.82 5.07 47.77
N SER A 47 8.80 5.95 47.60
CA SER A 47 8.69 7.38 47.88
C SER A 47 7.90 8.17 46.84
N ILE A 48 7.58 7.57 45.69
CA ILE A 48 6.83 8.22 44.62
C ILE A 48 5.32 8.14 44.91
N PRO A 49 4.59 9.28 44.94
CA PRO A 49 3.15 9.28 45.13
C PRO A 49 2.44 8.52 44.00
N VAL A 50 1.48 7.64 44.35
CA VAL A 50 0.75 6.77 43.42
C VAL A 50 0.03 7.55 42.30
N ASP A 51 -0.35 8.79 42.59
CA ASP A 51 -1.04 9.68 41.66
C ASP A 51 -0.12 10.22 40.55
N LYS A 52 1.21 10.17 40.73
CA LYS A 52 2.16 10.62 39.71
C LYS A 52 2.43 9.52 38.67
N GLY A 53 2.33 9.85 37.39
CA GLY A 53 2.72 8.93 36.33
C GLY A 53 4.24 8.83 36.18
N ILE A 54 4.74 7.70 35.66
CA ILE A 54 6.13 7.58 35.20
C ILE A 54 6.14 7.29 33.68
N ILE A 55 6.85 8.12 32.92
CA ILE A 55 7.14 7.93 31.50
C ILE A 55 8.59 7.51 31.32
N ILE A 56 8.80 6.32 30.74
CA ILE A 56 10.12 5.82 30.37
C ILE A 56 10.28 5.93 28.85
N GLN A 57 11.19 6.78 28.40
CA GLN A 57 11.40 7.06 26.99
C GLN A 57 12.42 6.11 26.36
N GLU A 58 12.18 5.73 25.10
CA GLU A 58 13.14 4.99 24.28
C GLU A 58 13.60 3.62 24.83
N ALA A 59 12.66 2.80 25.30
CA ALA A 59 12.94 1.47 25.86
C ALA A 59 13.55 0.43 24.88
N HIS A 60 13.81 0.81 23.62
CA HIS A 60 14.51 0.00 22.62
C HIS A 60 16.02 0.27 22.59
N TYR A 61 16.47 1.42 23.08
CA TYR A 61 17.86 1.83 23.00
C TYR A 61 18.53 1.68 24.36
N LYS A 62 19.36 0.63 24.50
CA LYS A 62 20.18 0.32 25.68
C LYS A 62 19.51 0.58 27.05
N PRO A 63 18.30 0.06 27.32
CA PRO A 63 17.60 0.37 28.57
C PRO A 63 18.28 -0.24 29.81
N ASN A 64 18.23 0.46 30.94
CA ASN A 64 18.61 -0.04 32.27
C ASN A 64 17.59 -1.07 32.78
N THR A 65 17.69 -2.29 32.25
CA THR A 65 16.64 -3.31 32.40
C THR A 65 16.30 -3.67 33.83
N GLU A 66 17.27 -3.72 34.74
CA GLU A 66 17.07 -4.14 36.12
C GLU A 66 16.29 -3.10 36.92
N LYS A 67 16.71 -1.82 36.85
CA LYS A 67 16.03 -0.70 37.53
C LYS A 67 14.60 -0.50 36.99
N ILE A 68 14.44 -0.60 35.67
CA ILE A 68 13.12 -0.50 35.03
C ILE A 68 12.21 -1.64 35.50
N VAL A 69 12.70 -2.89 35.49
CA VAL A 69 11.91 -4.04 35.97
C VAL A 69 11.54 -3.92 37.44
N ALA A 70 12.45 -3.43 38.29
CA ALA A 70 12.16 -3.16 39.70
C ALA A 70 11.02 -2.14 39.84
N THR A 71 11.08 -1.04 39.07
CA THR A 71 10.02 -0.03 39.03
C THR A 71 8.68 -0.64 38.61
N LEU A 72 8.65 -1.42 37.53
CA LEU A 72 7.42 -2.01 37.01
C LEU A 72 6.74 -2.99 37.98
N LEU A 73 7.49 -3.56 38.93
CA LEU A 73 6.98 -4.50 39.93
C LEU A 73 6.65 -3.83 41.27
N GLN A 74 7.43 -2.84 41.69
CA GLN A 74 7.31 -2.20 43.01
C GLN A 74 6.38 -0.98 42.98
N TYR A 75 6.38 -0.22 41.89
CA TYR A 75 5.61 1.00 41.79
C TYR A 75 4.11 0.71 41.61
N LYS A 76 3.28 1.39 42.42
CA LYS A 76 1.82 1.17 42.42
C LYS A 76 1.06 2.07 41.46
N GLY A 77 1.67 3.15 40.97
CA GLY A 77 1.06 4.07 40.01
C GLY A 77 1.17 3.56 38.57
N GLN A 78 0.70 4.38 37.63
CA GLN A 78 0.71 4.03 36.21
C GLN A 78 2.09 4.33 35.60
N VAL A 79 2.69 3.32 34.96
CA VAL A 79 3.93 3.45 34.17
C VAL A 79 3.63 3.32 32.69
N VAL A 80 4.19 4.21 31.88
CA VAL A 80 4.09 4.18 30.41
C VAL A 80 5.49 4.22 29.79
N LEU A 81 5.82 3.22 28.99
CA LEU A 81 7.05 3.17 28.23
C LEU A 81 6.81 3.55 26.77
N THR A 82 7.79 4.14 26.11
CA THR A 82 7.75 4.41 24.67
C THR A 82 8.89 3.70 23.94
N SER A 83 8.64 3.24 22.72
CA SER A 83 9.62 2.54 21.90
C SER A 83 9.39 2.76 20.40
N ASP A 84 10.46 2.73 19.60
CA ASP A 84 10.38 2.79 18.13
C ASP A 84 9.84 1.50 17.52
N ASN A 85 10.28 0.37 18.06
CA ASN A 85 9.91 -0.94 17.59
C ASN A 85 9.60 -1.89 18.76
N GLN A 86 9.00 -3.02 18.43
CA GLN A 86 8.65 -4.04 19.43
C GLN A 86 9.81 -5.01 19.68
N LYS A 87 10.66 -5.23 18.68
CA LYS A 87 11.66 -6.31 18.69
C LYS A 87 12.86 -6.00 19.58
N ASP A 88 13.26 -4.74 19.66
CA ASP A 88 14.49 -4.35 20.35
C ASP A 88 14.22 -4.04 21.84
N VAL A 89 12.96 -4.04 22.26
CA VAL A 89 12.60 -3.94 23.67
C VAL A 89 12.94 -5.25 24.39
N PRO A 90 13.70 -5.22 25.49
CA PRO A 90 14.04 -6.43 26.25
C PRO A 90 12.80 -7.20 26.72
N LYS A 91 12.82 -8.53 26.51
CA LYS A 91 11.70 -9.43 26.83
C LYS A 91 11.25 -9.32 28.29
N LYS A 92 12.18 -9.10 29.23
CA LYS A 92 11.90 -8.91 30.66
C LYS A 92 10.93 -7.74 30.90
N ILE A 93 11.15 -6.61 30.23
CA ILE A 93 10.29 -5.42 30.29
C ILE A 93 8.99 -5.68 29.52
N TYR A 94 9.10 -6.21 28.30
CA TYR A 94 7.96 -6.39 27.41
C TYR A 94 6.87 -7.29 28.00
N ASN A 95 7.24 -8.39 28.67
CA ASN A 95 6.27 -9.33 29.25
C ASN A 95 5.43 -8.72 30.37
N LEU A 96 5.96 -7.73 31.09
CA LEU A 96 5.26 -7.04 32.18
C LEU A 96 4.26 -6.01 31.63
N CYS A 97 4.46 -5.52 30.41
CA CYS A 97 3.70 -4.40 29.85
C CYS A 97 2.53 -4.85 28.95
N LYS A 98 1.50 -4.00 28.86
CA LYS A 98 0.43 -4.08 27.86
C LYS A 98 0.84 -3.28 26.62
N LEU A 99 0.82 -3.92 25.45
CA LEU A 99 1.15 -3.28 24.18
C LEU A 99 0.02 -2.33 23.71
N LYS A 100 0.38 -1.08 23.39
CA LYS A 100 -0.43 -0.13 22.61
C LYS A 100 0.36 0.35 21.41
N ARG A 101 -0.32 0.58 20.28
CA ARG A 101 0.30 1.11 19.06
C ARG A 101 0.07 2.62 18.94
N ALA A 102 1.10 3.35 18.53
CA ALA A 102 1.06 4.80 18.37
C ALA A 102 0.18 5.28 17.20
N GLY A 103 -0.19 4.39 16.27
CA GLY A 103 -0.98 4.74 15.08
C GLY A 103 -0.11 5.14 13.89
N SER A 104 -0.72 5.71 12.84
CA SER A 104 -0.08 5.97 11.54
C SER A 104 0.15 7.46 11.22
N SER A 105 -0.30 8.38 12.07
CA SER A 105 -0.14 9.82 11.83
C SER A 105 1.29 10.27 12.19
N ASN A 106 2.11 10.53 11.16
CA ASN A 106 3.41 11.17 11.32
C ASN A 106 3.22 12.69 11.51
N ASN A 107 3.33 13.15 12.75
CA ASN A 107 3.22 14.58 13.09
C ASN A 107 4.54 15.33 13.01
N SER A 108 5.67 14.67 12.69
CA SER A 108 6.91 15.37 12.35
C SER A 108 6.75 16.32 11.15
N LEU A 109 5.74 16.09 10.32
CA LEU A 109 5.31 16.99 9.23
C LEU A 109 4.29 18.07 9.68
N ILE A 110 3.78 18.00 10.90
CA ILE A 110 2.81 18.97 11.43
C ILE A 110 3.52 20.11 12.16
N SER A 111 4.71 19.89 12.72
CA SER A 111 5.52 20.99 13.28
C SER A 111 6.03 21.98 12.22
N SER A 112 6.13 21.60 10.94
CA SER A 112 6.41 22.54 9.84
C SER A 112 5.20 23.40 9.47
N ARG A 113 3.99 23.08 9.96
CA ARG A 113 2.78 23.91 9.72
C ARG A 113 2.75 25.20 10.53
N TYR A 114 3.69 25.39 11.47
CA TYR A 114 3.81 26.63 12.23
C TYR A 114 4.51 27.78 11.47
N GLY A 115 4.89 27.58 10.20
CA GLY A 115 5.63 28.58 9.42
C GLY A 115 4.77 29.56 8.63
N THR A 116 3.88 29.10 7.75
CA THR A 116 3.05 29.97 6.90
C THR A 116 1.85 29.19 6.32
N ALA A 117 0.72 29.89 6.09
CA ALA A 117 -0.50 29.29 5.51
C ALA A 117 -0.32 28.71 4.09
N ASN A 118 0.77 29.08 3.40
CA ASN A 118 1.10 28.65 2.05
C ASN A 118 2.34 27.72 1.99
N ALA A 119 2.82 27.22 3.14
CA ALA A 119 3.91 26.25 3.13
C ALA A 119 3.42 24.96 2.45
N SER A 120 4.03 24.61 1.32
CA SER A 120 3.82 23.31 0.69
C SER A 120 4.46 22.22 1.55
N ASP A 121 3.82 21.05 1.62
CA ASP A 121 4.42 19.88 2.24
C ASP A 121 5.78 19.57 1.59
N PRO A 122 6.77 19.06 2.36
CA PRO A 122 8.06 18.67 1.79
C PRO A 122 7.84 17.58 0.74
N ILE A 123 8.40 17.80 -0.44
CA ILE A 123 8.30 16.86 -1.56
C ILE A 123 9.10 15.61 -1.19
N ASN A 124 8.41 14.47 -1.09
CA ASN A 124 9.07 13.19 -0.98
C ASN A 124 9.53 12.74 -2.37
N TYR A 125 10.84 12.60 -2.56
CA TYR A 125 11.42 12.16 -3.83
C TYR A 125 11.54 10.64 -3.96
N GLU A 126 11.52 9.92 -2.83
CA GLU A 126 11.51 8.45 -2.81
C GLU A 126 10.07 7.96 -2.89
N ILE A 127 9.67 7.59 -4.10
CA ILE A 127 8.27 7.35 -4.45
C ILE A 127 8.13 5.93 -5.00
N ASN A 128 7.11 5.20 -4.58
CA ASN A 128 6.83 3.86 -5.11
C ASN A 128 6.34 3.95 -6.57
N ILE A 129 6.50 2.90 -7.37
CA ILE A 129 6.11 2.86 -8.77
C ILE A 129 4.62 3.17 -9.02
N PHE A 130 3.74 2.86 -8.06
CA PHE A 130 2.32 3.25 -8.13
C PHE A 130 2.13 4.75 -7.97
N GLU A 131 2.83 5.36 -7.02
CA GLU A 131 2.78 6.79 -6.77
C GLU A 131 3.44 7.54 -7.94
N MET A 132 4.53 7.01 -8.51
CA MET A 132 5.15 7.53 -9.73
C MET A 132 4.21 7.48 -10.93
N LEU A 133 3.45 6.39 -11.11
CA LEU A 133 2.43 6.27 -12.16
C LEU A 133 1.36 7.35 -11.98
N HIS A 134 0.88 7.52 -10.75
CA HIS A 134 -0.12 8.52 -10.43
C HIS A 134 0.38 9.93 -10.69
N ASP A 135 1.61 10.22 -10.28
CA ASP A 135 2.26 11.50 -10.50
C ASP A 135 2.48 11.76 -11.99
N TYR A 136 2.99 10.79 -12.75
CA TYR A 136 3.20 10.91 -14.20
C TYR A 136 1.91 11.23 -14.99
N VAL A 137 0.78 10.63 -14.59
CA VAL A 137 -0.50 10.87 -15.28
C VAL A 137 -1.13 12.20 -14.87
N LYS A 138 -1.05 12.58 -13.58
CA LYS A 138 -1.73 13.75 -13.04
C LYS A 138 -0.92 15.04 -13.12
N ASN A 139 0.38 14.97 -12.89
CA ASN A 139 1.25 16.12 -12.79
C ASN A 139 1.54 16.71 -14.17
N SER A 140 1.27 17.99 -14.34
CA SER A 140 1.53 18.73 -15.57
C SER A 140 2.97 19.22 -15.70
N ASP A 141 3.70 19.31 -14.58
CA ASP A 141 5.11 19.71 -14.58
C ASP A 141 5.98 18.52 -15.00
N ARG A 142 6.59 18.63 -16.18
CA ARG A 142 7.38 17.56 -16.79
C ARG A 142 8.77 17.47 -16.19
N GLU A 143 9.32 18.58 -15.71
CA GLU A 143 10.64 18.61 -15.09
C GLU A 143 10.59 17.90 -13.73
N GLU A 144 9.51 18.12 -12.98
CA GLU A 144 9.29 17.43 -11.70
C GLU A 144 9.15 15.91 -11.89
N VAL A 145 8.34 15.49 -12.88
CA VAL A 145 8.18 14.06 -13.22
C VAL A 145 9.49 13.45 -13.71
N LEU A 146 10.23 14.17 -14.56
CA LEU A 146 11.55 13.73 -15.04
C LEU A 146 12.53 13.52 -13.89
N PHE A 147 12.58 14.47 -12.97
CA PHE A 147 13.45 14.40 -11.80
C PHE A 147 13.12 13.18 -10.94
N LYS A 148 11.84 12.94 -10.67
CA LYS A 148 11.37 11.76 -9.92
C LYS A 148 11.71 10.44 -10.63
N LEU A 149 11.58 10.37 -11.96
CA LEU A 149 11.95 9.19 -12.75
C LEU A 149 13.46 8.91 -12.69
N LYS A 150 14.29 9.95 -12.84
CA LYS A 150 15.76 9.83 -12.78
C LYS A 150 16.29 9.48 -11.39
N MET A 151 15.62 9.94 -10.33
CA MET A 151 16.00 9.62 -8.96
C MET A 151 15.63 8.18 -8.57
N ASN A 152 14.39 7.76 -8.86
CA ASN A 152 13.91 6.42 -8.45
C ASN A 152 14.33 5.29 -9.40
N LYS A 153 14.71 5.59 -10.65
CA LYS A 153 15.16 4.65 -11.70
C LYS A 153 14.31 3.37 -11.78
N PRO A 154 12.99 3.49 -12.03
CA PRO A 154 12.11 2.32 -12.13
C PRO A 154 12.49 1.42 -13.31
N TYR A 155 12.25 0.12 -13.17
CA TYR A 155 12.50 -0.82 -14.26
C TYR A 155 11.69 -0.48 -15.52
N ASP A 156 12.37 -0.28 -16.64
CA ASP A 156 11.82 0.30 -17.87
C ASP A 156 10.60 -0.48 -18.41
N GLU A 157 10.64 -1.81 -18.37
CA GLU A 157 9.51 -2.64 -18.85
C GLU A 157 8.30 -2.51 -17.95
N GLN A 158 8.53 -2.42 -16.64
CA GLN A 158 7.44 -2.33 -15.68
C GLN A 158 6.73 -0.99 -15.82
N ILE A 159 7.47 0.11 -15.96
CA ILE A 159 6.87 1.43 -16.11
C ILE A 159 6.16 1.58 -17.46
N LEU A 160 6.74 1.08 -18.56
CA LEU A 160 6.08 1.10 -19.87
C LEU A 160 4.80 0.24 -19.88
N ALA A 161 4.84 -0.95 -19.29
CA ALA A 161 3.67 -1.83 -19.20
C ALA A 161 2.53 -1.18 -18.41
N TRP A 162 2.85 -0.39 -17.38
CA TRP A 162 1.82 0.26 -16.57
C TRP A 162 1.29 1.56 -17.17
N LEU A 163 2.15 2.27 -17.91
CA LEU A 163 1.73 3.42 -18.69
C LEU A 163 0.93 3.03 -19.94
N ALA A 164 1.04 1.79 -20.43
CA ALA A 164 0.32 1.28 -21.61
C ALA A 164 -1.20 1.44 -21.52
N SER A 165 -1.76 1.37 -20.32
CA SER A 165 -3.19 1.59 -20.07
C SER A 165 -3.60 3.06 -20.06
N ASN A 166 -2.66 3.97 -19.81
CA ASN A 166 -2.93 5.38 -19.54
C ASN A 166 -2.47 6.33 -20.67
N ILE A 167 -1.51 5.91 -21.49
CA ILE A 167 -0.97 6.70 -22.60
C ILE A 167 -1.39 6.11 -23.93
N HIS A 168 -1.49 6.95 -24.96
CA HIS A 168 -1.70 6.51 -26.34
C HIS A 168 -0.66 5.45 -26.78
N PRO A 169 -1.09 4.28 -27.29
CA PRO A 169 -0.22 3.14 -27.62
C PRO A 169 0.98 3.49 -28.51
N ASN A 170 0.78 4.35 -29.51
CA ASN A 170 1.85 4.76 -30.42
C ASN A 170 3.05 5.42 -29.72
N LYS A 171 2.82 6.20 -28.66
CA LYS A 171 3.90 6.87 -27.92
C LYS A 171 4.77 5.85 -27.18
N ILE A 172 4.13 4.86 -26.57
CA ILE A 172 4.81 3.79 -25.84
C ILE A 172 5.54 2.85 -26.82
N ALA A 173 4.91 2.49 -27.93
CA ALA A 173 5.53 1.67 -28.95
C ALA A 173 6.79 2.33 -29.53
N TYR A 174 6.78 3.65 -29.72
CA TYR A 174 7.98 4.38 -30.13
C TYR A 174 9.09 4.31 -29.08
N LEU A 175 8.76 4.57 -27.81
CA LEU A 175 9.73 4.52 -26.72
C LEU A 175 10.35 3.12 -26.55
N ASP A 176 9.52 2.07 -26.58
CA ASP A 176 9.99 0.68 -26.41
C ASP A 176 10.86 0.22 -27.60
N SER A 177 10.44 0.52 -28.84
CA SER A 177 11.11 0.02 -30.05
C SER A 177 12.33 0.84 -30.49
N LYS A 178 12.30 2.17 -30.32
CA LYS A 178 13.34 3.08 -30.86
C LYS A 178 14.28 3.62 -29.79
N VAL A 179 13.80 3.81 -28.56
CA VAL A 179 14.54 4.55 -27.52
C VAL A 179 15.17 3.60 -26.52
N LYS A 180 14.35 2.81 -25.82
CA LYS A 180 14.75 1.96 -24.69
C LYS A 180 15.99 1.08 -24.96
N ARG A 181 16.07 0.47 -26.16
CA ARG A 181 17.16 -0.47 -26.50
C ARG A 181 18.40 0.17 -27.12
N LYS A 182 18.30 1.43 -27.57
CA LYS A 182 19.34 2.08 -28.40
C LYS A 182 20.03 3.26 -27.73
N TRP A 183 19.42 3.82 -26.70
CA TRP A 183 19.88 5.06 -26.06
C TRP A 183 20.09 4.85 -24.56
N SER A 184 20.70 5.83 -23.91
CA SER A 184 20.90 5.81 -22.46
C SER A 184 19.57 5.86 -21.71
N GLN A 185 19.58 5.32 -20.49
CA GLN A 185 18.40 5.29 -19.63
C GLN A 185 17.92 6.69 -19.25
N ASP A 186 18.84 7.65 -19.08
CA ASP A 186 18.50 9.04 -18.80
C ASP A 186 17.72 9.68 -19.95
N TYR A 187 18.14 9.43 -21.19
CA TYR A 187 17.45 9.91 -22.39
C TYR A 187 16.09 9.21 -22.59
N PHE A 188 15.98 7.94 -22.19
CA PHE A 188 14.71 7.25 -22.14
C PHE A 188 13.72 7.93 -21.19
N TYR A 189 14.15 8.29 -19.97
CA TYR A 189 13.28 8.98 -19.02
C TYR A 189 12.93 10.41 -19.46
N GLU A 190 13.85 11.12 -20.11
CA GLU A 190 13.57 12.43 -20.73
C GLU A 190 12.45 12.32 -21.76
N LEU A 191 12.59 11.42 -22.73
CA LEU A 191 11.55 11.23 -23.74
C LEU A 191 10.25 10.69 -23.15
N LEU A 192 10.32 9.85 -22.11
CA LEU A 192 9.15 9.37 -21.40
C LEU A 192 8.41 10.52 -20.70
N ALA A 193 9.10 11.36 -19.93
CA ALA A 193 8.50 12.53 -19.26
C ALA A 193 7.87 13.51 -20.25
N TYR A 194 8.53 13.75 -21.39
CA TYR A 194 8.05 14.66 -22.42
C TYR A 194 6.95 14.09 -23.32
N ALA A 195 6.71 12.77 -23.30
CA ALA A 195 5.66 12.14 -24.09
C ALA A 195 4.23 12.45 -23.60
N HIS A 196 4.07 12.86 -22.33
CA HIS A 196 2.78 13.11 -21.71
C HIS A 196 2.71 14.52 -21.11
N HIS A 197 1.52 15.14 -21.17
CA HIS A 197 1.35 16.52 -20.74
C HIS A 197 0.80 16.67 -19.32
N GLY A 198 0.37 15.57 -18.69
CA GLY A 198 -0.28 15.59 -17.39
C GLY A 198 -1.68 16.20 -17.45
N LYS A 199 -2.72 15.41 -17.18
CA LYS A 199 -4.11 15.91 -17.06
C LYS A 199 -4.84 15.07 -16.02
N ASN A 200 -5.92 15.60 -15.45
CA ASN A 200 -6.81 14.90 -14.51
C ASN A 200 -7.56 13.72 -15.17
N GLN A 201 -6.83 12.73 -15.67
CA GLN A 201 -7.35 11.45 -16.13
C GLN A 201 -7.39 10.48 -14.95
N ARG A 202 -8.41 9.61 -14.93
CA ARG A 202 -8.45 8.51 -13.98
C ARG A 202 -7.30 7.57 -14.33
N VAL A 203 -6.44 7.32 -13.35
CA VAL A 203 -5.31 6.42 -13.52
C VAL A 203 -5.83 4.99 -13.49
N GLU A 204 -5.66 4.28 -14.59
CA GLU A 204 -5.96 2.86 -14.68
C GLU A 204 -4.71 2.08 -14.30
N ILE A 205 -4.77 1.41 -13.15
CA ILE A 205 -3.69 0.51 -12.72
C ILE A 205 -3.86 -0.81 -13.48
N PRO A 206 -2.83 -1.31 -14.18
CA PRO A 206 -2.93 -2.60 -14.86
C PRO A 206 -3.16 -3.71 -13.83
N SER A 207 -4.29 -4.42 -13.96
CA SER A 207 -4.53 -5.61 -13.16
C SER A 207 -3.73 -6.79 -13.73
N ARG A 208 -3.08 -7.57 -12.85
CA ARG A 208 -2.44 -8.82 -13.27
C ARG A 208 -3.55 -9.80 -13.70
N ARG A 209 -3.35 -10.48 -14.84
CA ARG A 209 -4.21 -11.55 -15.42
C ARG A 209 -5.45 -11.10 -16.22
N THR A 210 -5.49 -9.88 -16.75
CA THR A 210 -6.57 -9.47 -17.69
C THR A 210 -6.61 -10.30 -18.99
N TYR A 211 -5.53 -11.03 -19.31
CA TYR A 211 -5.27 -11.52 -20.66
C TYR A 211 -5.56 -13.00 -20.95
N SER A 212 -6.11 -13.79 -20.02
CA SER A 212 -6.63 -15.11 -20.41
C SER A 212 -8.04 -15.35 -19.88
N LYS A 213 -8.98 -15.36 -20.83
CA LYS A 213 -10.36 -15.83 -20.58
C LYS A 213 -10.41 -17.37 -20.52
N ILE A 214 -9.32 -18.05 -20.90
CA ILE A 214 -9.27 -19.51 -21.06
C ILE A 214 -9.51 -20.24 -19.74
N PRO A 215 -8.92 -19.86 -18.59
CA PRO A 215 -9.25 -20.45 -17.29
C PRO A 215 -10.73 -20.28 -16.86
N ALA A 216 -11.41 -19.24 -17.35
CA ALA A 216 -12.84 -19.06 -17.11
C ALA A 216 -13.69 -19.93 -18.05
N ILE A 217 -13.23 -20.10 -19.30
CA ILE A 217 -13.83 -21.00 -20.29
C ILE A 217 -13.73 -22.46 -19.81
N CYS A 218 -12.54 -22.93 -19.39
CA CYS A 218 -12.32 -24.28 -18.89
C CYS A 218 -13.32 -24.63 -17.77
N ARG A 219 -13.45 -23.75 -16.78
CA ARG A 219 -14.41 -23.92 -15.67
C ARG A 219 -15.87 -24.02 -16.12
N ARG A 220 -16.27 -23.30 -17.18
CA ARG A 220 -17.63 -23.33 -17.71
C ARG A 220 -17.92 -24.61 -18.51
N VAL A 221 -16.91 -25.12 -19.18
CA VAL A 221 -16.97 -26.39 -19.92
C VAL A 221 -16.94 -27.60 -18.98
N GLY A 222 -16.40 -27.43 -17.77
CA GLY A 222 -16.32 -28.45 -16.71
C GLY A 222 -14.90 -28.96 -16.44
N LEU A 223 -13.90 -28.35 -17.08
CA LEU A 223 -12.48 -28.64 -16.89
C LEU A 223 -11.89 -27.78 -15.77
N LYS A 224 -10.77 -28.22 -15.19
CA LYS A 224 -10.04 -27.39 -14.23
C LYS A 224 -9.38 -26.21 -14.93
N SER A 225 -9.13 -25.14 -14.18
CA SER A 225 -8.59 -23.87 -14.72
C SER A 225 -7.17 -23.99 -15.32
N ASN A 226 -6.46 -25.06 -15.02
CA ASN A 226 -5.11 -25.37 -15.48
C ASN A 226 -5.08 -26.44 -16.59
N GLU A 227 -6.23 -26.95 -17.02
CA GLU A 227 -6.36 -27.98 -18.07
C GLU A 227 -6.61 -27.33 -19.44
N GLU A 228 -5.79 -26.34 -19.79
CA GLU A 228 -5.89 -25.63 -21.08
C GLU A 228 -5.51 -26.53 -22.25
N TYR A 229 -4.42 -27.30 -22.10
CA TYR A 229 -3.96 -28.28 -23.10
C TYR A 229 -5.03 -29.33 -23.43
N LEU A 230 -5.82 -29.70 -22.42
CA LEU A 230 -6.86 -30.73 -22.54
C LEU A 230 -8.10 -30.17 -23.24
N LEU A 231 -8.41 -28.89 -23.03
CA LEU A 231 -9.44 -28.19 -23.78
C LEU A 231 -9.10 -28.12 -25.27
N GLU A 232 -7.84 -27.84 -25.63
CA GLU A 232 -7.41 -27.79 -27.04
C GLU A 232 -7.54 -29.15 -27.72
N GLN A 233 -7.13 -30.24 -27.05
CA GLN A 233 -7.25 -31.60 -27.56
C GLN A 233 -8.70 -32.05 -27.72
N LEU A 234 -9.56 -31.76 -26.73
CA LEU A 234 -10.97 -32.16 -26.80
C LEU A 234 -11.75 -31.36 -27.85
N LEU A 235 -11.28 -30.17 -28.25
CA LEU A 235 -11.91 -29.39 -29.32
C LEU A 235 -11.67 -29.97 -30.72
N GLU A 236 -10.77 -30.94 -30.87
CA GLU A 236 -10.59 -31.70 -32.11
C GLU A 236 -11.75 -32.67 -32.36
N ASP A 237 -12.45 -33.10 -31.30
CA ASP A 237 -13.65 -33.91 -31.39
C ASP A 237 -14.88 -33.04 -31.74
N GLU A 238 -15.59 -33.41 -32.80
CA GLU A 238 -16.74 -32.64 -33.32
C GLU A 238 -17.89 -32.56 -32.32
N ASP A 239 -18.15 -33.64 -31.59
CA ASP A 239 -19.24 -33.74 -30.61
C ASP A 239 -18.98 -32.81 -29.41
N PHE A 240 -17.73 -32.79 -28.96
CA PHE A 240 -17.31 -31.91 -27.87
C PHE A 240 -17.27 -30.44 -28.31
N ALA A 241 -16.83 -30.16 -29.54
CA ALA A 241 -16.86 -28.81 -30.10
C ALA A 241 -18.29 -28.24 -30.18
N GLU A 242 -19.29 -29.06 -30.53
CA GLU A 242 -20.70 -28.65 -30.48
C GLU A 242 -21.21 -28.38 -29.07
N TYR A 243 -20.81 -29.20 -28.11
CA TYR A 243 -21.13 -29.00 -26.70
C TYR A 243 -20.54 -27.69 -26.16
N VAL A 244 -19.26 -27.40 -26.47
CA VAL A 244 -18.60 -26.14 -26.07
C VAL A 244 -19.27 -24.93 -26.73
N LYS A 245 -19.65 -25.02 -28.02
CA LYS A 245 -20.40 -23.96 -28.72
C LYS A 245 -21.66 -23.59 -27.94
N LYS A 246 -22.41 -24.54 -27.38
CA LYS A 246 -23.64 -24.25 -26.63
C LYS A 246 -23.40 -23.46 -25.34
N LYS A 247 -22.24 -23.62 -24.70
CA LYS A 247 -21.90 -23.02 -23.39
C LYS A 247 -21.14 -21.69 -23.44
N VAL A 248 -20.58 -21.31 -24.59
CA VAL A 248 -19.58 -20.24 -24.72
C VAL A 248 -20.08 -19.07 -25.59
N ASN A 249 -19.72 -17.84 -25.19
CA ASN A 249 -20.12 -16.59 -25.89
C ASN A 249 -19.31 -16.35 -27.18
N ASN A 250 -19.80 -15.52 -28.10
CA ASN A 250 -19.13 -15.27 -29.39
C ASN A 250 -17.68 -14.76 -29.25
N VAL A 251 -17.38 -13.93 -28.23
CA VAL A 251 -16.02 -13.43 -27.98
C VAL A 251 -15.07 -14.56 -27.59
N GLU A 252 -15.54 -15.50 -26.78
CA GLU A 252 -14.77 -16.65 -26.32
C GLU A 252 -14.67 -17.72 -27.41
N ARG A 253 -15.69 -17.87 -28.27
CA ARG A 253 -15.63 -18.73 -29.47
C ARG A 253 -14.54 -18.30 -30.44
N ARG A 254 -14.34 -16.99 -30.63
CA ARG A 254 -13.20 -16.46 -31.42
C ARG A 254 -11.86 -16.84 -30.80
N THR A 255 -11.76 -16.76 -29.47
CA THR A 255 -10.56 -17.19 -28.74
C THR A 255 -10.26 -18.67 -28.97
N LEU A 256 -11.30 -19.51 -29.04
CA LEU A 256 -11.18 -20.95 -29.31
C LEU A 256 -11.21 -21.32 -30.81
N LYS A 257 -11.18 -20.34 -31.73
CA LYS A 257 -11.28 -20.55 -33.19
C LYS A 257 -12.52 -21.35 -33.65
N LEU A 258 -13.62 -21.29 -32.89
CA LEU A 258 -14.90 -21.93 -33.22
C LEU A 258 -15.82 -21.02 -34.04
N SER A 259 -16.72 -21.62 -34.82
CA SER A 259 -17.70 -20.87 -35.62
C SER A 259 -18.69 -20.06 -34.77
N GLU A 260 -18.98 -18.83 -35.23
CA GLU A 260 -19.88 -17.91 -34.52
C GLU A 260 -21.34 -18.34 -34.61
N LYS A 261 -22.13 -17.99 -33.58
CA LYS A 261 -23.58 -18.20 -33.61
C LYS A 261 -24.19 -17.22 -34.63
N LYS A 262 -24.76 -17.74 -35.72
CA LYS A 262 -25.52 -16.94 -36.68
C LYS A 262 -26.69 -16.27 -35.95
N ARG A 263 -26.73 -14.94 -35.97
CA ARG A 263 -27.89 -14.19 -35.46
C ARG A 263 -29.09 -14.50 -36.36
N LYS A 264 -30.22 -14.93 -35.79
CA LYS A 264 -31.48 -15.04 -36.53
C LYS A 264 -31.84 -13.62 -36.99
N LYS A 265 -31.90 -13.39 -38.31
CA LYS A 265 -32.41 -12.13 -38.86
C LYS A 265 -33.88 -12.04 -38.47
N ILE A 266 -34.21 -11.08 -37.61
CA ILE A 266 -35.60 -10.77 -37.30
C ILE A 266 -36.13 -10.06 -38.56
N PRO A 267 -37.18 -10.56 -39.22
CA PRO A 267 -37.77 -9.85 -40.34
C PRO A 267 -38.24 -8.47 -39.85
N PRO A 268 -38.05 -7.40 -40.63
CA PRO A 268 -38.50 -6.08 -40.23
C PRO A 268 -40.01 -6.16 -39.91
N LYS A 269 -40.42 -5.65 -38.75
CA LYS A 269 -41.83 -5.49 -38.41
C LYS A 269 -42.45 -4.65 -39.53
N GLN A 270 -43.31 -5.26 -40.34
CA GLN A 270 -44.14 -4.51 -41.27
C GLN A 270 -44.96 -3.53 -40.43
N LYS A 271 -44.68 -2.23 -40.57
CA LYS A 271 -45.60 -1.21 -40.08
C LYS A 271 -46.87 -1.40 -40.90
N GLY A 272 -47.97 -1.77 -40.24
CA GLY A 272 -49.28 -1.85 -40.90
C GLY A 272 -49.61 -0.52 -41.57
N LEU A 273 -50.40 -0.58 -42.64
CA LEU A 273 -50.73 0.53 -43.55
C LEU A 273 -51.43 1.75 -42.89
N GLY A 274 -51.56 1.80 -41.56
CA GLY A 274 -52.18 2.90 -40.80
C GLY A 274 -51.22 3.62 -39.84
N ALA A 275 -49.90 3.43 -39.98
CA ALA A 275 -48.90 4.15 -39.20
C ALA A 275 -48.14 5.17 -40.09
N TRP A 276 -48.89 6.15 -40.60
CA TRP A 276 -48.41 7.41 -41.15
C TRP A 276 -49.21 8.54 -40.53
#